data_AF-A0A6A6YX41-F1
#
_entry.id   AF-A0A6A6YX41-F1
#
_cell.length_a   1.000
_cell.length_b   1.000
_cell.length_c   1.000
_cell.angle_alpha   90.00
_cell.angle_beta   90.00
_cell.angle_gamma   90.00
#
_symmetry.space_group_name_H-M   'P 1'
#
loop_
_entity.id
_entity.type
_entity.pdbx_description
1 polymer ?
#
loop_
_entity_poly.entity_id
_entity_poly.type
_entity_poly.pdbx_seq_one_letter_code
_entity_poly.pdbx_strand_id
1 'polypeptide(L)'
;MAFSSMIWRAPKVLPSLLPAGDGKYLGATITLPAAQGLILVAFLALFVQASGGFFWRVVCFVLHQIRSSSRAKDGLHHQQQALLRNAASSSNAAWEATKTVWLWRKHARRTFSRSMPLILICLVHLAIFGIAGLFSSRVVTTSNQALVRSDVCGWPKSVPNPINTPEDSFNESQLATLNSQAVLG
;
A
#
# COMPACT_ATOMS: atom_id res chain seq x y z
N MET A 1 -15.54 -16.37 69.80
CA MET A 1 -15.62 -17.45 68.79
C MET A 1 -16.56 -16.98 67.70
N ALA A 2 -16.01 -16.52 66.59
CA ALA A 2 -16.75 -15.94 65.47
C ALA A 2 -16.56 -16.85 64.25
N PHE A 3 -17.66 -17.38 63.71
CA PHE A 3 -17.70 -18.00 62.39
C PHE A 3 -18.51 -17.07 61.48
N SER A 4 -17.80 -16.24 60.71
CA SER A 4 -18.37 -15.42 59.66
C SER A 4 -18.31 -16.20 58.35
N SER A 5 -19.48 -16.50 57.81
CA SER A 5 -19.69 -17.17 56.52
C SER A 5 -19.16 -16.30 55.37
N MET A 6 -17.98 -16.64 54.87
CA MET A 6 -17.36 -15.99 53.71
C MET A 6 -17.93 -16.59 52.42
N ILE A 7 -18.90 -15.87 51.86
CA ILE A 7 -19.46 -16.08 50.52
C ILE A 7 -18.34 -15.85 49.50
N TRP A 8 -17.83 -16.92 48.89
CA TRP A 8 -16.97 -16.83 47.71
C TRP A 8 -17.81 -16.39 46.51
N ARG A 9 -17.86 -15.08 46.25
CA ARG A 9 -18.23 -14.54 44.95
C ARG A 9 -17.10 -14.85 43.97
N ALA A 10 -17.38 -15.72 43.00
CA ALA A 10 -16.55 -15.86 41.81
C ALA A 10 -16.35 -14.48 41.14
N PRO A 11 -15.13 -14.13 40.72
CA PRO A 11 -14.93 -12.92 39.93
C PRO A 11 -15.64 -13.10 38.58
N LYS A 12 -16.66 -12.28 38.33
CA LYS A 12 -17.19 -12.06 36.99
C LYS A 12 -16.06 -11.42 36.17
N VAL A 13 -15.29 -12.24 35.46
CA VAL A 13 -14.32 -11.75 34.49
C VAL A 13 -15.12 -11.16 33.34
N LEU A 14 -15.18 -9.84 33.29
CA LEU A 14 -15.79 -9.06 32.22
C LEU A 14 -15.15 -9.48 30.87
N PRO A 15 -15.92 -9.85 29.85
CA PRO A 15 -15.41 -9.99 28.50
C PRO A 15 -15.29 -8.59 27.88
N SER A 16 -14.34 -7.81 28.34
CA SER A 16 -13.98 -6.53 27.72
C SER A 16 -12.53 -6.58 27.31
N LEU A 17 -12.31 -6.84 26.01
CA LEU A 17 -11.11 -6.61 25.18
C LEU A 17 -10.78 -7.79 24.25
N LEU A 18 -11.76 -8.25 23.47
CA LEU A 18 -11.43 -8.62 22.10
C LEU A 18 -11.43 -7.31 21.32
N PRO A 19 -10.29 -6.84 20.75
CA PRO A 19 -10.38 -5.93 19.63
C PRO A 19 -11.06 -6.73 18.52
N ALA A 20 -12.38 -6.63 18.46
CA ALA A 20 -13.16 -7.15 17.36
C ALA A 20 -12.54 -6.52 16.11
N GLY A 21 -12.00 -7.38 15.25
CA GLY A 21 -11.44 -6.97 13.97
C GLY A 21 -12.37 -5.95 13.34
N ASP A 22 -11.79 -4.81 13.03
CA ASP A 22 -12.37 -3.68 12.34
C ASP A 22 -13.49 -4.16 11.39
N GLY A 23 -14.74 -3.83 11.76
CA GLY A 23 -15.94 -4.48 11.22
C GLY A 23 -16.15 -4.29 9.71
N LYS A 24 -17.28 -4.79 9.19
CA LYS A 24 -17.70 -4.80 7.75
C LYS A 24 -17.45 -3.51 6.94
N TYR A 25 -17.28 -2.37 7.61
CA TYR A 25 -17.08 -1.04 7.04
C TYR A 25 -15.63 -0.50 7.15
N LEU A 26 -14.79 -1.11 8.00
CA LEU A 26 -13.39 -0.73 8.22
C LEU A 26 -12.41 -1.59 7.41
N GLY A 27 -12.92 -2.58 6.67
CA GLY A 27 -12.16 -3.42 5.74
C GLY A 27 -11.71 -4.73 6.37
N ALA A 28 -11.77 -5.81 5.58
CA ALA A 28 -11.30 -7.12 6.04
C ALA A 28 -9.76 -7.14 6.12
N THR A 29 -9.21 -7.37 7.30
CA THR A 29 -7.77 -7.61 7.48
C THR A 29 -7.44 -9.06 7.14
N ILE A 30 -6.52 -9.27 6.19
CA ILE A 30 -5.97 -10.59 5.90
C ILE A 30 -4.71 -10.80 6.74
N THR A 31 -4.67 -11.89 7.52
CA THR A 31 -3.44 -12.30 8.23
C THR A 31 -2.60 -13.17 7.30
N LEU A 32 -1.33 -12.80 7.13
CA LEU A 32 -0.37 -13.52 6.30
C LEU A 32 0.91 -13.77 7.11
N PRO A 33 1.64 -14.88 6.84
CA PRO A 33 2.97 -15.06 7.39
C PRO A 33 3.93 -13.98 6.88
N ALA A 34 4.99 -13.71 7.64
CA ALA A 34 5.80 -12.51 7.46
C ALA A 34 6.43 -12.42 6.06
N ALA A 35 6.93 -13.54 5.52
CA ALA A 35 7.55 -13.59 4.20
C ALA A 35 6.56 -13.24 3.06
N GLN A 36 5.33 -13.75 3.16
CA GLN A 36 4.25 -13.55 2.19
C GLN A 36 3.72 -12.13 2.29
N GLY A 37 3.69 -11.54 3.50
CA GLY A 37 3.39 -10.13 3.71
C GLY A 37 4.39 -9.21 2.98
N LEU A 38 5.69 -9.52 3.02
CA LEU A 38 6.71 -8.78 2.27
C LEU A 38 6.51 -8.90 0.75
N ILE A 39 6.17 -10.09 0.25
CA ILE A 39 5.85 -10.31 -1.17
C ILE A 39 4.63 -9.46 -1.58
N LEU A 40 3.59 -9.40 -0.74
CA LEU A 40 2.40 -8.58 -0.99
C LEU A 40 2.74 -7.08 -1.06
N VAL A 41 3.58 -6.58 -0.14
CA VAL A 41 4.04 -5.18 -0.15
C VAL A 41 4.82 -4.88 -1.43
N ALA A 42 5.73 -5.78 -1.82
CA ALA A 42 6.50 -5.63 -3.06
C ALA A 42 5.59 -5.61 -4.29
N PHE A 43 4.62 -6.52 -4.36
CA PHE A 43 3.62 -6.55 -5.41
C PHE A 43 2.82 -5.24 -5.47
N LEU A 44 2.35 -4.74 -4.32
CA LEU A 44 1.58 -3.50 -4.27
C LEU A 44 2.42 -2.29 -4.72
N ALA A 45 3.69 -2.22 -4.31
CA ALA A 45 4.60 -1.17 -4.76
C ALA A 45 4.79 -1.19 -6.29
N LEU A 46 4.96 -2.38 -6.89
CA LEU A 46 5.06 -2.53 -8.34
C LEU A 46 3.74 -2.19 -9.05
N PHE A 47 2.61 -2.63 -8.50
CA PHE A 47 1.28 -2.35 -9.04
C PHE A 47 0.97 -0.85 -9.06
N VAL A 48 1.29 -0.14 -7.97
CA VAL A 48 1.15 1.32 -7.88
C VAL A 48 2.01 2.01 -8.94
N GLN A 49 3.26 1.58 -9.12
CA GLN A 49 4.13 2.13 -10.17
C GLN A 49 3.61 1.87 -11.58
N ALA A 50 3.15 0.66 -11.88
CA ALA A 50 2.56 0.31 -13.16
C ALA A 50 1.31 1.15 -13.46
N SER A 51 0.42 1.27 -12.46
CA SER A 51 -0.78 2.11 -12.54
C SER A 51 -0.43 3.58 -12.79
N GLY A 52 0.63 4.08 -12.14
CA GLY A 52 1.18 5.42 -12.40
C GLY A 52 1.69 5.59 -13.83
N GLY A 53 2.32 4.58 -14.42
CA GLY A 53 2.72 4.60 -15.83
C GLY A 53 1.53 4.76 -16.77
N PHE A 54 0.44 4.02 -16.54
CA PHE A 54 -0.78 4.17 -17.35
C PHE A 54 -1.47 5.52 -17.12
N PHE A 55 -1.55 5.96 -15.86
CA PHE A 55 -2.12 7.26 -15.52
C PHE A 55 -1.35 8.40 -16.17
N TRP A 56 -0.02 8.33 -16.21
CA TRP A 56 0.83 9.29 -16.91
C TRP A 56 0.43 9.47 -18.37
N ARG A 57 0.11 8.38 -19.08
CA ARG A 57 -0.32 8.45 -20.50
C ARG A 57 -1.63 9.23 -20.64
N VAL A 58 -2.57 9.06 -19.72
CA VAL A 58 -3.82 9.82 -19.69
C VAL A 58 -3.54 11.29 -19.43
N VAL A 59 -2.68 11.61 -18.45
CA VAL A 59 -2.26 12.99 -18.15
C VAL A 59 -1.62 13.65 -19.38
N CYS A 60 -0.69 12.96 -20.04
CA CYS A 60 -0.07 13.45 -21.28
C CYS A 60 -1.11 13.73 -22.37
N PHE A 61 -2.07 12.83 -22.56
CA PHE A 61 -3.15 13.03 -23.53
C PHE A 61 -4.02 14.24 -23.19
N VAL A 62 -4.45 14.38 -21.94
CA VAL A 62 -5.26 15.52 -21.48
C VAL A 62 -4.49 16.82 -21.65
N LEU A 63 -3.22 16.87 -21.27
CA LEU A 63 -2.37 18.06 -21.45
C LEU A 63 -2.15 18.40 -22.91
N HIS A 64 -1.94 17.39 -23.76
CA HIS A 64 -1.83 17.55 -25.20
C HIS A 64 -3.10 18.19 -25.76
N GLN A 65 -4.27 17.68 -25.36
CA GLN A 65 -5.56 18.15 -25.82
C GLN A 65 -5.89 19.57 -25.33
N ILE A 66 -5.68 19.88 -24.05
CA ILE A 66 -5.89 21.23 -23.48
C ILE A 66 -5.01 22.27 -24.17
N ARG A 67 -3.78 21.89 -24.51
CA ARG A 67 -2.81 22.78 -25.16
C ARG A 67 -2.94 22.77 -26.68
N SER A 68 -3.74 21.87 -27.25
CA SER A 68 -3.93 21.77 -28.69
C SER A 68 -4.63 23.03 -29.19
N SER A 69 -4.02 23.69 -30.16
CA SER A 69 -4.53 24.92 -30.74
C SER A 69 -4.31 24.89 -32.24
N SER A 70 -5.35 25.21 -33.01
CA SER A 70 -5.27 25.30 -34.47
C SER A 70 -4.58 26.60 -34.95
N ARG A 71 -4.25 27.53 -34.05
CA ARG A 71 -3.57 28.78 -34.39
C ARG A 71 -2.07 28.55 -34.54
N ALA A 72 -1.41 29.35 -35.37
CA ALA A 72 0.05 29.34 -35.48
C ALA A 72 0.70 29.58 -34.10
N LYS A 73 1.59 28.66 -33.69
CA LYS A 73 2.36 28.73 -32.44
C LYS A 73 3.86 28.66 -32.76
N ASP A 74 4.67 29.03 -31.78
CA ASP A 74 6.12 29.00 -31.86
C ASP A 74 6.68 27.57 -31.80
N GLY A 75 7.92 27.38 -32.28
CA GLY A 75 8.59 26.07 -32.28
C GLY A 75 8.67 25.41 -30.89
N LEU A 76 8.80 26.20 -29.82
CA LEU A 76 8.76 25.72 -28.43
C LEU A 76 7.44 25.02 -28.11
N HIS A 77 6.30 25.54 -28.57
CA HIS A 77 5.01 24.91 -28.34
C HIS A 77 4.91 23.57 -29.06
N HIS A 78 5.35 23.50 -30.32
CA HIS A 78 5.35 22.26 -31.09
C HIS A 78 6.29 21.20 -30.49
N GLN A 79 7.46 21.60 -29.99
CA GLN A 79 8.35 20.68 -29.27
C GLN A 79 7.72 20.14 -27.99
N GLN A 80 7.05 20.98 -27.21
CA GLN A 80 6.32 20.53 -26.01
C GLN A 80 5.19 19.56 -26.36
N GLN A 81 4.48 19.79 -27.46
CA GLN A 81 3.43 18.89 -27.92
C GLN A 81 3.99 17.54 -28.39
N ALA A 82 5.11 17.56 -29.12
CA ALA A 82 5.83 16.35 -29.49
C ALA A 82 6.34 15.59 -28.27
N LEU A 83 6.82 16.31 -27.25
CA LEU A 83 7.24 15.73 -25.98
C LEU A 83 6.07 15.02 -25.28
N LEU A 84 4.92 15.69 -25.12
CA LEU A 84 3.74 15.10 -24.48
C LEU A 84 3.25 13.83 -25.20
N ARG A 85 3.38 13.78 -26.53
CA ARG A 85 3.00 12.61 -27.32
C ARG A 85 3.99 11.44 -27.21
N ASN A 86 5.28 11.72 -26.99
CA ASN A 86 6.35 10.70 -26.97
C ASN A 86 6.85 10.37 -25.55
N ALA A 87 6.38 11.07 -24.52
CA ALA A 87 6.79 10.89 -23.15
C ALA A 87 6.29 9.54 -22.59
N ALA A 88 7.13 8.50 -22.66
CA ALA A 88 6.84 7.19 -22.09
C ALA A 88 6.76 7.19 -20.56
N SER A 89 7.51 8.07 -19.87
CA SER A 89 7.51 8.19 -18.41
C SER A 89 7.60 9.64 -17.96
N SER A 90 7.12 9.94 -16.75
CA SER A 90 7.16 11.29 -16.16
C SER A 90 8.59 11.77 -15.87
N SER A 91 9.50 10.85 -15.52
CA SER A 91 10.92 11.17 -15.30
C SER A 91 11.61 11.58 -16.61
N ASN A 92 11.40 10.83 -17.69
CA ASN A 92 11.91 11.18 -19.01
C ASN A 92 11.30 12.52 -19.49
N ALA A 93 10.00 12.71 -19.29
CA ALA A 93 9.33 13.97 -19.63
C ALA A 93 9.91 15.17 -18.88
N ALA A 94 10.19 15.04 -17.58
CA ALA A 94 10.81 16.09 -16.77
C ALA A 94 12.22 16.44 -17.29
N TRP A 95 13.02 15.42 -17.62
CA TRP A 95 14.37 15.59 -18.15
C TRP A 95 14.35 16.31 -19.50
N GLU A 96 13.54 15.83 -20.44
CA GLU A 96 13.39 16.44 -21.77
C GLU A 96 12.81 17.86 -21.70
N ALA A 97 11.84 18.10 -20.81
CA ALA A 97 11.30 19.44 -20.58
C ALA A 97 12.37 20.40 -20.04
N THR A 98 13.22 19.94 -19.13
CA THR A 98 14.32 20.74 -18.57
C THR A 98 15.37 21.06 -19.64
N LYS A 99 15.73 20.08 -20.47
CA LYS A 99 16.60 20.29 -21.64
C LYS A 99 16.00 21.30 -22.62
N THR A 100 14.70 21.19 -22.89
CA THR A 100 13.98 22.13 -23.77
C THR A 100 14.04 23.55 -23.22
N VAL A 101 13.83 23.74 -21.91
CA VAL A 101 13.98 25.05 -21.28
C VAL A 101 15.40 25.59 -21.44
N TRP A 102 16.42 24.75 -21.23
CA TRP A 102 17.82 25.15 -21.30
C TRP A 102 18.23 25.56 -22.72
N LEU A 103 17.81 24.80 -23.73
CA LEU A 103 18.08 25.09 -25.15
C LEU A 103 17.37 26.35 -25.62
N TRP A 104 16.10 26.55 -25.24
CA TRP A 104 15.29 27.68 -25.68
C TRP A 104 15.42 28.93 -24.81
N ARG A 105 16.28 28.93 -23.78
CA ARG A 105 16.42 30.04 -22.82
C ARG A 105 16.82 31.37 -23.48
N LYS A 106 17.55 31.32 -24.60
CA LYS A 106 18.01 32.50 -25.34
C LYS A 106 17.21 32.78 -26.62
N HIS A 107 16.28 31.89 -27.00
CA HIS A 107 15.63 31.93 -28.31
C HIS A 107 14.12 32.19 -28.24
N ALA A 108 13.49 31.90 -27.10
CA ALA A 108 12.07 32.18 -26.88
C ALA A 108 11.84 33.09 -25.67
N ARG A 109 10.82 33.94 -25.76
CA ARG A 109 10.42 34.83 -24.66
C ARG A 109 9.60 34.03 -23.64
N ARG A 110 9.91 34.19 -22.35
CA ARG A 110 9.20 33.53 -21.23
C ARG A 110 9.22 31.99 -21.29
N THR A 111 10.27 31.39 -21.86
CA THR A 111 10.46 29.92 -21.94
C THR A 111 10.27 29.23 -20.60
N PHE A 112 10.85 29.80 -19.54
CA PHE A 112 10.75 29.25 -18.19
C PHE A 112 9.28 29.22 -17.72
N SER A 113 8.60 30.38 -17.69
CA SER A 113 7.19 30.47 -17.26
C SER A 113 6.24 29.58 -18.07
N ARG A 114 6.49 29.40 -19.37
CA ARG A 114 5.66 28.55 -20.26
C ARG A 114 5.89 27.05 -20.09
N SER A 115 7.06 26.65 -19.59
CA SER A 115 7.44 25.24 -19.41
C SER A 115 7.34 24.79 -17.96
N MET A 116 7.41 25.72 -17.00
CA MET A 116 7.27 25.48 -15.57
C MET A 116 6.04 24.63 -15.21
N PRO A 117 4.81 24.93 -15.70
CA PRO A 117 3.66 24.10 -15.35
C PRO A 117 3.80 22.66 -15.83
N LEU A 118 4.42 22.42 -16.99
CA LEU A 118 4.65 21.06 -17.50
C LEU A 118 5.66 20.31 -16.65
N ILE A 119 6.76 20.96 -16.26
CA ILE A 119 7.78 20.38 -15.37
C ILE A 119 7.15 20.06 -14.01
N LEU A 120 6.36 20.98 -13.45
CA LEU A 120 5.70 20.80 -12.16
C LEU A 120 4.75 19.60 -12.19
N ILE A 121 3.97 19.41 -13.25
CA ILE A 121 3.11 18.23 -13.40
C ILE A 121 3.93 16.93 -13.45
N CYS A 122 5.07 16.92 -14.16
CA CYS A 122 5.94 15.75 -14.19
C CYS A 122 6.48 15.41 -12.79
N LEU A 123 6.92 16.42 -12.04
CA LEU A 123 7.46 16.26 -10.69
C LEU A 123 6.39 15.84 -9.69
N VAL A 124 5.20 16.44 -9.75
CA VAL A 124 4.07 16.07 -8.90
C VAL A 124 3.65 14.62 -9.16
N HIS A 125 3.57 14.21 -10.42
CA HIS A 125 3.28 12.81 -10.75
C HIS A 125 4.33 11.85 -10.19
N LEU A 126 5.62 12.17 -10.37
CA LEU A 126 6.73 11.37 -9.86
C LEU A 126 6.68 11.27 -8.32
N ALA A 127 6.41 12.39 -7.64
CA ALA A 127 6.31 12.44 -6.19
C ALA A 127 5.12 11.63 -5.68
N ILE A 128 3.92 11.82 -6.25
CA ILE A 128 2.70 11.12 -5.82
C ILE A 128 2.89 9.60 -5.94
N PHE A 129 3.30 9.10 -7.11
CA PHE A 129 3.43 7.66 -7.31
C PHE A 129 4.66 7.06 -6.63
N GLY A 130 5.75 7.83 -6.50
CA GLY A 130 6.92 7.41 -5.72
C GLY A 130 6.62 7.29 -4.23
N ILE A 131 5.95 8.29 -3.65
CA ILE A 131 5.51 8.27 -2.25
C ILE A 131 4.48 7.16 -2.06
N ALA A 132 3.48 7.03 -2.93
CA ALA A 132 2.48 5.98 -2.84
C ALA A 132 3.11 4.58 -2.83
N GLY A 133 4.09 4.32 -3.73
CA GLY A 133 4.82 3.06 -3.75
C GLY A 133 5.62 2.78 -2.48
N LEU A 134 6.25 3.81 -1.90
CA LEU A 134 7.01 3.68 -0.64
C LEU A 134 6.07 3.40 0.55
N PHE A 135 4.93 4.10 0.59
CA PHE A 135 3.92 3.94 1.63
C PHE A 135 3.10 2.66 1.50
N SER A 136 3.23 1.89 0.41
CA SER A 136 2.63 0.54 0.29
C SER A 136 3.02 -0.39 1.45
N SER A 137 4.20 -0.20 2.03
CA SER A 137 4.65 -0.94 3.23
C SER A 137 3.73 -0.74 4.44
N ARG A 138 3.06 0.40 4.56
CA ARG A 138 2.13 0.70 5.66
C ARG A 138 0.82 -0.08 5.59
N VAL A 139 0.54 -0.74 4.47
CA VAL A 139 -0.65 -1.59 4.32
C VAL A 139 -0.53 -2.87 5.15
N VAL A 140 0.69 -3.31 5.47
CA VAL A 140 0.93 -4.46 6.34
C VAL A 140 1.26 -3.97 7.74
N THR A 141 0.56 -4.50 8.74
CA THR A 141 0.82 -4.27 10.16
C THR A 141 1.23 -5.58 10.81
N THR A 142 2.20 -5.53 11.73
CA THR A 142 2.61 -6.71 12.50
C THR A 142 1.74 -6.83 13.73
N SER A 143 1.03 -7.95 13.87
CA SER A 143 0.19 -8.26 15.03
C SER A 143 0.44 -9.70 15.48
N ASN A 144 0.36 -9.92 16.79
CA ASN A 144 0.39 -11.27 17.38
C ASN A 144 -0.99 -11.95 17.33
N GLN A 145 -1.96 -11.34 16.65
CA GLN A 145 -3.31 -11.85 16.50
C GLN A 145 -3.53 -12.26 15.05
N ALA A 146 -3.99 -13.50 14.86
CA ALA A 146 -4.33 -14.05 13.55
C ALA A 146 -5.82 -14.32 13.46
N LEU A 147 -6.42 -14.07 12.30
CA LEU A 147 -7.81 -14.41 12.06
C LEU A 147 -7.95 -15.92 11.87
N VAL A 148 -8.54 -16.59 12.85
CA VAL A 148 -8.83 -18.02 12.76
C VAL A 148 -10.15 -18.21 12.01
N ARG A 149 -10.11 -18.95 10.90
CA ARG A 149 -11.29 -19.39 10.17
C ARG A 149 -11.52 -20.87 10.47
N SER A 150 -12.62 -21.19 11.14
CA SER A 150 -13.05 -22.57 11.41
C SER A 150 -14.42 -22.84 10.79
N ASP A 151 -14.62 -24.05 10.28
CA ASP A 151 -15.91 -24.51 9.78
C ASP A 151 -16.88 -24.89 10.92
N VAL A 152 -16.37 -24.94 12.16
CA VAL A 152 -17.12 -25.24 13.38
C VAL A 152 -17.08 -24.03 14.31
N CYS A 153 -18.23 -23.62 14.84
CA CYS A 153 -18.31 -22.57 15.84
C CYS A 153 -17.92 -23.11 17.23
N GLY A 154 -17.06 -22.38 17.94
CA GLY A 154 -16.62 -22.76 19.29
C GLY A 154 -15.49 -21.86 19.79
N TRP A 155 -15.18 -21.96 21.08
CA TRP A 155 -14.03 -21.25 21.65
C TRP A 155 -12.76 -22.05 21.36
N PRO A 156 -11.69 -21.40 20.86
CA PRO A 156 -10.41 -22.07 20.72
C PRO A 156 -9.94 -22.51 22.10
N LYS A 157 -9.67 -23.80 22.26
CA LYS A 157 -9.02 -24.31 23.47
C LYS A 157 -7.58 -23.79 23.46
N SER A 158 -7.19 -23.05 24.50
CA SER A 158 -5.81 -22.60 24.64
C SER A 158 -4.91 -23.82 24.87
N VAL A 159 -4.11 -24.17 23.87
CA VAL A 159 -3.06 -25.17 24.06
C VAL A 159 -1.92 -24.49 24.82
N PRO A 160 -1.41 -25.06 25.93
CA PRO A 160 -0.29 -24.47 26.66
C PRO A 160 0.94 -24.36 25.75
N ASN A 161 1.81 -23.38 26.03
CA ASN A 161 2.92 -23.00 25.15
C ASN A 161 3.72 -24.24 24.65
N PRO A 162 3.74 -24.52 23.33
CA PRO A 162 4.32 -25.74 22.76
C PRO A 162 5.81 -25.92 23.10
N ILE A 163 6.52 -24.83 23.38
CA ILE A 163 7.95 -24.85 23.74
C ILE A 163 8.18 -25.54 25.09
N ASN A 164 7.19 -25.52 25.99
CA ASN A 164 7.34 -25.99 27.37
C ASN A 164 6.52 -27.25 27.69
N THR A 165 5.69 -27.70 26.73
CA THR A 165 4.81 -28.85 26.89
C THR A 165 5.45 -30.08 26.25
N PRO A 166 5.57 -31.20 26.99
CA PRO A 166 6.00 -32.47 26.41
C PRO A 166 5.14 -32.84 25.20
N GLU A 167 5.78 -33.28 24.13
CA GLU A 167 5.17 -33.66 22.85
C GLU A 167 4.02 -34.66 23.03
N ASP A 168 4.14 -35.54 24.03
CA ASP A 168 3.15 -36.55 24.44
C ASP A 168 1.81 -35.98 24.94
N SER A 169 1.74 -34.68 25.22
CA SER A 169 0.50 -34.02 25.65
C SER A 169 -0.39 -33.58 24.49
N PHE A 170 0.12 -33.62 23.25
CA PHE A 170 -0.62 -33.25 22.07
C PHE A 170 -1.16 -34.48 21.36
N ASN A 171 -2.48 -34.54 21.18
CA ASN A 171 -3.08 -35.53 20.29
C ASN A 171 -2.67 -35.23 18.83
N GLU A 172 -2.60 -36.26 17.98
CA GLU A 172 -2.32 -36.18 16.53
C GLU A 172 -3.04 -35.01 15.82
N SER A 173 -4.32 -34.78 16.15
CA SER A 173 -5.11 -33.68 15.58
C SER A 173 -4.65 -32.29 16.03
N GLN A 174 -4.15 -32.16 17.26
CA GLN A 174 -3.58 -30.92 17.78
C GLN A 174 -2.22 -30.65 17.13
N LEU A 175 -1.41 -31.69 16.93
CA LEU A 175 -0.11 -31.61 16.27
C LEU A 175 -0.25 -31.20 14.79
N ALA A 176 -1.22 -31.79 14.08
CA ALA A 176 -1.54 -31.41 12.71
C ALA A 176 -2.01 -29.94 12.62
N THR A 177 -2.78 -29.48 13.60
CA THR A 177 -3.22 -28.08 13.69
C THR A 177 -2.04 -27.15 13.95
N LEU A 178 -1.15 -27.49 14.89
CA LEU A 178 0.06 -26.72 15.20
C LEU A 178 1.03 -26.66 14.02
N ASN A 179 1.26 -27.78 13.34
CA ASN A 179 2.11 -27.83 12.15
C ASN A 179 1.51 -27.04 10.99
N SER A 180 0.18 -27.05 10.83
CA SER A 180 -0.48 -26.18 9.85
C SER A 180 -0.32 -24.70 10.20
N GLN A 181 -0.29 -24.35 11.49
CA GLN A 181 -0.06 -22.97 11.95
C GLN A 181 1.42 -22.56 11.86
N ALA A 182 2.36 -23.49 12.05
CA ALA A 182 3.80 -23.25 11.94
C ALA A 182 4.30 -23.17 10.48
N VAL A 183 3.69 -23.93 9.55
CA VAL A 183 3.93 -23.79 8.11
C VAL A 183 3.30 -22.51 7.54
N LEU A 184 2.37 -21.91 8.29
CA LEU A 184 1.78 -20.60 8.05
C LEU A 184 2.40 -19.49 8.95
N GLY A 185 3.56 -19.74 9.56
CA GLY A 185 4.36 -18.77 10.33
C GLY A 185 5.46 -18.13 9.49
#